data_AF-A0A535R1S2-F1
#
_entry.id   AF-A0A535R1S2-F1
#
_cell.length_a   1.000
_cell.length_b   1.000
_cell.length_c   1.000
_cell.angle_alpha   90.00
_cell.angle_beta   90.00
_cell.angle_gamma   90.00
#
_symmetry.space_group_name_H-M   'P 1'
#
loop_
_entity.id
_entity.type
_entity.pdbx_description
1 polymer ?
#
loop_
_entity_poly.entity_id
_entity_poly.type
_entity_poly.pdbx_seq_one_letter_code
_entity_poly.pdbx_strand_id
1 'polypeptide(L)'
;MDTCIHCPEVSDIDLQNDALWDPLYLLLLSLVKGWVYNANVPVWLGQETDVAWDIVLSAIRKTFEYALNAQQNGITIASLKRLSIVIARNQFQDFRRKDYRLMHVDSDSGSSSVQARIYYAEDDLSELILERLYEAWLFSEVAKEIAMFPLKMRQAVLIDLAWRLEQYGDFYGDPTPLRQAFLDEGIHLEEFLDLLPTDTAARARHSSLVSLGYKRIAKSVCIGYIRVA
;
A
#
# COMPACT_ATOMS: atom_id res chain seq x y z
N MET A 1 -9.85 -43.68 -8.33
CA MET A 1 -10.65 -42.52 -8.79
C MET A 1 -10.16 -41.35 -7.98
N ASP A 2 -9.06 -40.74 -8.42
CA ASP A 2 -8.38 -39.65 -7.72
C ASP A 2 -8.60 -38.37 -8.52
N THR A 3 -9.61 -37.59 -8.14
CA THR A 3 -9.76 -36.22 -8.64
C THR A 3 -8.91 -35.31 -7.77
N CYS A 4 -7.65 -35.16 -8.17
CA CYS A 4 -6.75 -34.15 -7.64
C CYS A 4 -7.34 -32.78 -7.96
N ILE A 5 -7.87 -32.11 -6.93
CA ILE A 5 -8.38 -30.74 -7.03
C ILE A 5 -7.15 -29.85 -7.23
N HIS A 6 -6.93 -29.46 -8.48
CA HIS A 6 -5.95 -28.44 -8.86
C HIS A 6 -6.24 -27.19 -8.04
N CYS A 7 -5.33 -26.85 -7.12
CA CYS A 7 -5.31 -25.51 -6.54
C CYS A 7 -5.07 -24.54 -7.70
N PRO A 8 -5.83 -23.43 -7.82
CA PRO A 8 -5.47 -22.40 -8.79
C PRO A 8 -4.14 -21.82 -8.29
N GLU A 9 -3.09 -22.05 -9.08
CA GLU A 9 -1.86 -21.29 -8.99
C GLU A 9 -2.23 -19.81 -8.96
N VAL A 10 -1.63 -19.09 -8.01
CA VAL A 10 -1.73 -17.63 -7.94
C VAL A 10 -1.33 -17.15 -9.31
N SER A 11 -2.29 -16.53 -10.02
CA SER A 11 -2.10 -16.08 -11.40
C SER A 11 -0.83 -15.25 -11.48
N ASP A 12 0.18 -15.79 -12.16
CA ASP A 12 1.31 -14.99 -12.61
C ASP A 12 0.74 -13.74 -13.28
N ILE A 13 1.20 -12.57 -12.85
CA ILE A 13 0.80 -11.33 -13.48
C ILE A 13 1.33 -11.40 -14.91
N ASP A 14 0.42 -11.47 -15.88
CA ASP A 14 0.81 -11.43 -17.29
C ASP A 14 1.26 -10.01 -17.64
N LEU A 15 2.56 -9.77 -17.53
CA LEU A 15 3.17 -8.47 -17.80
C LEU A 15 3.12 -8.08 -19.28
N GLN A 16 2.80 -9.02 -20.19
CA GLN A 16 2.65 -8.75 -21.63
C GLN A 16 1.20 -8.39 -22.01
N ASN A 17 0.27 -8.42 -21.05
CA ASN A 17 -1.12 -8.11 -21.31
C ASN A 17 -1.36 -6.59 -21.28
N ASP A 18 -1.50 -5.98 -22.46
CA ASP A 18 -1.85 -4.56 -22.60
C ASP A 18 -3.16 -4.20 -21.89
N ALA A 19 -4.12 -5.14 -21.78
CA ALA A 19 -5.39 -4.94 -21.09
C ALA A 19 -5.23 -4.75 -19.56
N LEU A 20 -4.06 -5.03 -19.00
CA LEU A 20 -3.73 -4.75 -17.61
C LEU A 20 -3.08 -3.36 -17.45
N TRP A 21 -2.29 -2.92 -18.42
CA TRP A 21 -1.57 -1.64 -18.36
C TRP A 21 -2.42 -0.45 -18.78
N ASP A 22 -3.29 -0.59 -19.77
CA ASP A 22 -4.16 0.49 -20.25
C ASP A 22 -5.08 1.05 -19.15
N PRO A 23 -5.78 0.22 -18.33
CA PRO A 23 -6.59 0.73 -17.23
C PRO A 23 -5.76 1.40 -16.14
N LEU A 24 -4.55 0.90 -15.87
CA LEU A 24 -3.63 1.51 -14.91
C LEU A 24 -3.14 2.86 -15.40
N TYR A 25 -2.76 2.96 -16.67
CA TYR A 25 -2.37 4.22 -17.30
C TYR A 25 -3.48 5.26 -17.20
N LEU A 26 -4.72 4.92 -17.59
CA LEU A 26 -5.86 5.84 -17.53
C LEU A 26 -6.18 6.28 -16.09
N LEU A 27 -6.13 5.34 -15.14
CA LEU A 27 -6.30 5.63 -13.72
C LEU A 27 -5.24 6.63 -13.26
N LEU A 28 -3.97 6.32 -13.46
CA LEU A 28 -2.87 7.17 -13.01
C LEU A 28 -2.92 8.53 -13.69
N LEU A 29 -3.24 8.60 -14.98
CA LEU A 29 -3.37 9.85 -15.70
C LEU A 29 -4.46 10.74 -15.11
N SER A 30 -5.60 10.17 -14.74
CA SER A 30 -6.67 10.95 -14.09
C SER A 30 -6.23 11.53 -12.74
N LEU A 31 -5.54 10.71 -11.93
CA LEU A 31 -5.06 11.09 -10.59
C LEU A 31 -3.94 12.12 -10.66
N VAL A 32 -2.92 11.84 -11.47
CA VAL A 32 -1.74 12.69 -11.63
C VAL A 32 -2.10 14.03 -12.24
N LYS A 33 -3.04 14.08 -13.21
CA LYS A 33 -3.56 15.37 -13.69
C LYS A 33 -4.13 16.17 -12.53
N GLY A 34 -4.97 15.57 -11.70
CA GLY A 34 -5.51 16.22 -10.50
C GLY A 34 -4.39 16.75 -9.59
N TRP A 35 -3.35 15.96 -9.34
CA TRP A 35 -2.21 16.39 -8.52
C TRP A 35 -1.44 17.57 -9.16
N VAL A 36 -1.13 17.49 -10.46
CA VAL A 36 -0.35 18.52 -11.17
C VAL A 36 -1.12 19.83 -11.26
N TYR A 37 -2.41 19.81 -11.60
CA TYR A 37 -3.24 21.01 -11.65
C TYR A 37 -3.35 21.71 -10.28
N ASN A 38 -3.34 20.95 -9.19
CA ASN A 38 -3.41 21.49 -7.82
C ASN A 38 -2.03 21.76 -7.20
N ALA A 39 -0.92 21.40 -7.85
CA ALA A 39 0.42 21.48 -7.27
C ALA A 39 0.95 22.91 -7.10
N ASN A 40 0.33 23.87 -7.81
CA ASN A 40 0.68 25.29 -7.87
C ASN A 40 2.15 25.58 -8.20
N VAL A 41 2.78 24.71 -8.99
CA VAL A 41 4.17 24.88 -9.44
C VAL A 41 4.20 25.85 -10.64
N PRO A 42 4.82 27.04 -10.53
CA PRO A 42 4.77 28.04 -11.59
C PRO A 42 5.28 27.59 -12.96
N VAL A 43 6.32 26.75 -13.01
CA VAL A 43 6.91 26.26 -14.27
C VAL A 43 6.05 25.18 -14.92
N TRP A 44 5.08 24.62 -14.21
CA TRP A 44 4.14 23.65 -14.78
C TRP A 44 2.92 24.33 -15.41
N LEU A 45 2.73 25.63 -15.16
CA LEU A 45 1.59 26.38 -15.68
C LEU A 45 1.63 26.40 -17.23
N GLY A 46 0.57 25.91 -17.87
CA GLY A 46 0.48 25.73 -19.32
C GLY A 46 1.18 24.48 -19.87
N GLN A 47 1.84 23.67 -19.02
CA GLN A 47 2.48 22.40 -19.36
C GLN A 47 1.99 21.25 -18.47
N GLU A 48 0.86 21.44 -17.78
CA GLU A 48 0.35 20.51 -16.77
C GLU A 48 0.08 19.13 -17.37
N THR A 49 -0.38 19.11 -18.61
CA THR A 49 -0.66 17.85 -19.32
C THR A 49 0.64 17.10 -19.60
N ASP A 50 1.69 17.78 -20.06
CA ASP A 50 2.97 17.15 -20.38
C ASP A 50 3.67 16.63 -19.12
N VAL A 51 3.68 17.44 -18.05
CA VAL A 51 4.21 17.03 -16.74
C VAL A 51 3.44 15.83 -16.19
N ALA A 52 2.11 15.82 -16.31
CA ALA A 52 1.31 14.68 -15.88
C ALA A 52 1.65 13.41 -16.67
N TRP A 53 1.86 13.54 -17.99
CA TRP A 53 2.28 12.42 -18.83
C TRP A 53 3.64 11.88 -18.42
N ASP A 54 4.63 12.76 -18.20
CA ASP A 54 5.98 12.36 -17.78
C ASP A 54 5.97 11.57 -16.47
N ILE A 55 5.19 12.06 -15.48
CA ILE A 55 5.02 11.39 -14.20
C ILE A 55 4.36 10.01 -14.39
N VAL A 56 3.28 9.93 -15.17
CA VAL A 56 2.53 8.68 -15.39
C VAL A 56 3.39 7.66 -16.13
N LEU A 57 4.08 8.06 -17.21
CA LEU A 57 4.95 7.17 -17.98
C LEU A 57 6.10 6.66 -17.13
N SER A 58 6.74 7.53 -16.34
CA SER A 58 7.77 7.13 -15.38
C SER A 58 7.22 6.14 -14.35
N ALA A 59 6.01 6.38 -13.85
CA ALA A 59 5.38 5.52 -12.85
C ALA A 59 4.99 4.15 -13.41
N ILE A 60 4.42 4.08 -14.60
CA ILE A 60 4.10 2.82 -15.28
C ILE A 60 5.38 2.03 -15.55
N ARG A 61 6.44 2.68 -16.06
CA ARG A 61 7.73 2.02 -16.31
C ARG A 61 8.31 1.42 -15.03
N LYS A 62 8.34 2.19 -13.94
CA LYS A 62 8.82 1.71 -12.64
C LYS A 62 7.94 0.59 -12.08
N THR A 63 6.62 0.69 -12.23
CA THR A 63 5.68 -0.37 -11.81
C THR A 63 5.98 -1.66 -12.55
N PHE A 64 6.22 -1.59 -13.86
CA PHE A 64 6.63 -2.74 -14.67
C PHE A 64 7.97 -3.33 -14.19
N GLU A 65 8.99 -2.49 -13.99
CA GLU A 65 10.31 -2.92 -13.47
C GLU A 65 10.16 -3.63 -12.11
N TYR A 66 9.35 -3.09 -11.19
CA TYR A 66 9.06 -3.72 -9.91
C TYR A 66 8.31 -5.04 -10.05
N ALA A 67 7.32 -5.11 -10.93
CA ALA A 67 6.54 -6.32 -11.16
C ALA A 67 7.37 -7.44 -11.78
N LEU A 68 8.24 -7.10 -12.74
CA LEU A 68 9.20 -8.04 -13.32
C LEU A 68 10.19 -8.56 -12.28
N ASN A 69 10.76 -7.66 -11.48
CA ASN A 69 11.67 -8.04 -10.39
C ASN A 69 10.96 -8.91 -9.34
N ALA A 70 9.69 -8.62 -9.04
CA ALA A 70 8.90 -9.41 -8.12
C ALA A 70 8.63 -10.82 -8.65
N GLN A 71 8.29 -10.95 -9.95
CA GLN A 71 8.09 -12.25 -10.60
C GLN A 71 9.39 -13.09 -10.59
N GLN A 72 10.53 -12.47 -10.91
CA GLN A 72 11.83 -13.15 -10.92
C GLN A 72 12.27 -13.64 -9.53
N ASN A 73 11.91 -12.91 -8.48
CA ASN A 73 12.30 -13.21 -7.09
C ASN A 73 11.19 -13.89 -6.26
N GLY A 74 10.06 -14.24 -6.87
CA GLY A 74 8.92 -14.85 -6.16
C GLY A 74 8.25 -13.95 -5.12
N ILE A 75 8.35 -12.63 -5.26
CA ILE A 75 7.72 -11.65 -4.37
C ILE A 75 6.25 -11.48 -4.80
N THR A 76 5.32 -11.65 -3.87
CA THR A 76 3.90 -11.47 -4.16
C THR A 76 3.52 -9.99 -4.10
N ILE A 77 3.02 -9.45 -5.21
CA ILE A 77 2.42 -8.12 -5.25
C ILE A 77 0.93 -8.24 -4.93
N ALA A 78 0.52 -7.69 -3.78
CA ALA A 78 -0.87 -7.75 -3.33
C ALA A 78 -1.84 -6.96 -4.24
N SER A 79 -1.39 -5.85 -4.82
CA SER A 79 -2.18 -5.05 -5.76
C SER A 79 -1.26 -4.20 -6.65
N LEU A 80 -1.25 -4.51 -7.95
CA LEU A 80 -0.50 -3.74 -8.94
C LEU A 80 -1.01 -2.29 -9.03
N LYS A 81 -2.33 -2.11 -8.88
CA LYS A 81 -2.98 -0.80 -8.81
C LYS A 81 -2.48 0.04 -7.64
N ARG A 82 -2.42 -0.53 -6.43
CA ARG A 82 -1.92 0.23 -5.26
C ARG A 82 -0.45 0.56 -5.42
N LEU A 83 0.36 -0.41 -5.88
CA LEU A 83 1.77 -0.20 -6.14
C LEU A 83 2.00 0.95 -7.13
N SER A 84 1.26 0.97 -8.24
CA SER A 84 1.43 1.98 -9.28
C SER A 84 1.04 3.38 -8.81
N ILE A 85 -0.02 3.51 -7.99
CA ILE A 85 -0.42 4.78 -7.37
C ILE A 85 0.69 5.30 -6.45
N VAL A 86 1.25 4.45 -5.60
CA VAL A 86 2.35 4.84 -4.69
C VAL A 86 3.58 5.29 -5.46
N ILE A 87 3.95 4.56 -6.52
CA ILE A 87 5.08 4.94 -7.38
C ILE A 87 4.80 6.30 -8.05
N ALA A 88 3.60 6.50 -8.62
CA ALA A 88 3.21 7.75 -9.25
C ALA A 88 3.23 8.93 -8.27
N ARG A 89 2.77 8.72 -7.04
CA ARG A 89 2.80 9.71 -5.96
C ARG A 89 4.23 10.14 -5.64
N ASN A 90 5.13 9.17 -5.47
CA ASN A 90 6.54 9.43 -5.23
C ASN A 90 7.17 10.19 -6.40
N GLN A 91 6.85 9.81 -7.64
CA GLN A 91 7.32 10.56 -8.83
C GLN A 91 6.82 12.00 -8.85
N PHE A 92 5.52 12.22 -8.60
CA PHE A 92 4.95 13.55 -8.51
C PHE A 92 5.66 14.41 -7.46
N GLN A 93 5.86 13.88 -6.25
CA GLN A 93 6.57 14.58 -5.19
C GLN A 93 8.02 14.92 -5.58
N ASP A 94 8.72 13.99 -6.22
CA ASP A 94 10.10 14.19 -6.64
C ASP A 94 10.22 15.27 -7.72
N PHE A 95 9.34 15.24 -8.73
CA PHE A 95 9.26 16.28 -9.76
C PHE A 95 8.96 17.64 -9.14
N ARG A 96 7.94 17.69 -8.28
CA ARG A 96 7.54 18.92 -7.57
C ARG A 96 8.70 19.49 -6.75
N ARG A 97 9.37 18.66 -5.95
CA ARG A 97 10.54 19.06 -5.14
C ARG A 97 11.69 19.56 -6.01
N LYS A 98 11.98 18.86 -7.11
CA LYS A 98 13.04 19.22 -8.05
C LYS A 98 12.79 20.60 -8.63
N ASP A 99 11.60 20.85 -9.16
CA ASP A 99 11.29 22.09 -9.87
C ASP A 99 11.15 23.28 -8.92
N TYR A 100 10.63 23.07 -7.70
CA TYR A 100 10.68 24.12 -6.67
C TYR A 100 12.09 24.49 -6.24
N ARG A 101 13.02 23.53 -6.15
CA ARG A 101 14.42 23.82 -5.84
C ARG A 101 15.09 24.63 -6.94
N LEU A 102 14.72 24.39 -8.21
CA LEU A 102 15.23 25.16 -9.34
C LEU A 102 14.73 26.62 -9.32
N MET A 103 13.52 26.87 -8.83
CA MET A 103 13.00 28.25 -8.67
C MET A 103 13.60 29.02 -7.50
N HIS A 104 14.12 28.32 -6.48
CA HIS A 104 14.63 28.97 -5.26
C HIS A 104 16.02 29.60 -5.44
N VAL A 105 16.66 29.42 -6.59
CA VAL A 105 17.99 29.98 -6.87
C VAL A 105 17.94 31.49 -7.15
N ASP A 106 16.77 32.06 -7.49
CA ASP A 106 16.66 33.47 -7.92
C ASP A 106 15.97 34.43 -6.92
N SER A 107 15.52 33.97 -5.75
CA SER A 107 14.66 34.77 -4.85
C SER A 107 15.32 35.20 -3.54
N ASP A 108 16.34 36.07 -3.64
CA ASP A 108 16.91 36.79 -2.48
C ASP A 108 16.06 38.03 -2.10
N SER A 109 14.74 37.85 -1.97
CA SER A 109 13.81 38.92 -1.58
C SER A 109 12.67 38.42 -0.68
N GLY A 110 13.06 37.98 0.53
CA GLY A 110 12.43 38.32 1.81
C GLY A 110 10.96 38.00 2.15
N SER A 111 10.06 37.68 1.23
CA SER A 111 8.61 37.62 1.55
C SER A 111 7.83 36.42 0.99
N SER A 112 8.40 35.59 0.11
CA SER A 112 7.65 34.54 -0.60
C SER A 112 7.68 33.15 0.07
N SER A 113 8.62 32.90 0.99
CA SER A 113 8.90 31.57 1.53
C SER A 113 7.86 31.02 2.52
N VAL A 114 7.05 31.89 3.14
CA VAL A 114 6.07 31.50 4.18
C VAL A 114 4.72 31.10 3.57
N GLN A 115 4.24 31.82 2.54
CA GLN A 115 2.96 31.54 1.88
C GLN A 115 2.98 30.20 1.14
N ALA A 116 4.08 29.90 0.45
CA ALA A 116 4.27 28.63 -0.26
C ALA A 116 4.24 27.45 0.72
N ARG A 117 4.89 27.57 1.89
CA ARG A 117 4.92 26.54 2.95
C ARG A 117 3.55 26.18 3.52
N ILE A 118 2.66 27.16 3.68
CA ILE A 118 1.32 26.93 4.24
C ILE A 118 0.45 26.18 3.22
N TYR A 119 0.50 26.55 1.94
CA TYR A 119 -0.24 25.87 0.88
C TYR A 119 0.28 24.43 0.62
N TYR A 120 1.59 24.18 0.80
CA TYR A 120 2.14 22.81 0.76
C TYR A 120 1.61 21.90 1.86
N ALA A 121 1.19 22.45 3.00
CA ALA A 121 0.78 21.67 4.15
C ALA A 121 -0.69 21.26 4.10
N GLU A 122 -1.60 22.09 3.57
CA GLU A 122 -3.06 21.81 3.60
C GLU A 122 -3.51 20.75 2.58
N ASP A 123 -3.02 20.80 1.33
CA ASP A 123 -3.34 19.76 0.32
C ASP A 123 -2.68 18.42 0.64
N ASP A 124 -1.47 18.44 1.21
CA ASP A 124 -0.76 17.24 1.67
C ASP A 124 -1.46 16.63 2.90
N LEU A 125 -2.03 17.46 3.79
CA LEU A 125 -2.78 17.01 4.95
C LEU A 125 -4.10 16.33 4.57
N SER A 126 -4.84 16.87 3.59
CA SER A 126 -6.12 16.29 3.18
C SER A 126 -5.98 14.89 2.57
N GLU A 127 -4.94 14.68 1.76
CA GLU A 127 -4.66 13.38 1.15
C GLU A 127 -4.02 12.39 2.15
N LEU A 128 -3.14 12.88 3.03
CA LEU A 128 -2.63 12.10 4.17
C LEU A 128 -3.78 11.64 5.09
N ILE A 129 -4.77 12.49 5.32
CA ILE A 129 -5.97 12.13 6.08
C ILE A 129 -6.74 11.03 5.35
N LEU A 130 -6.93 11.12 4.04
CA LEU A 130 -7.61 10.08 3.26
C LEU A 130 -6.85 8.75 3.28
N GLU A 131 -5.52 8.77 3.14
CA GLU A 131 -4.68 7.58 3.26
C GLU A 131 -4.80 6.96 4.66
N ARG A 132 -4.72 7.77 5.72
CA ARG A 132 -4.89 7.29 7.10
C ARG A 132 -6.29 6.75 7.37
N LEU A 133 -7.33 7.38 6.81
CA LEU A 133 -8.71 6.89 6.91
C LEU A 133 -8.88 5.55 6.18
N TYR A 134 -8.29 5.42 4.99
CA TYR A 134 -8.31 4.17 4.24
C TYR A 134 -7.54 3.06 4.96
N GLU A 135 -6.37 3.37 5.53
CA GLU A 135 -5.59 2.42 6.33
C GLU A 135 -6.35 1.98 7.59
N ALA A 136 -6.93 2.94 8.33
CA ALA A 136 -7.73 2.64 9.52
C ALA A 136 -8.93 1.74 9.16
N TRP A 137 -9.64 2.07 8.08
CA TRP A 137 -10.73 1.24 7.58
C TRP A 137 -10.26 -0.17 7.18
N LEU A 138 -9.17 -0.26 6.40
CA LEU A 138 -8.61 -1.54 5.96
C LEU A 138 -8.20 -2.41 7.15
N PHE A 139 -7.52 -1.84 8.14
CA PHE A 139 -7.09 -2.57 9.33
C PHE A 139 -8.26 -3.02 10.18
N SER A 140 -9.31 -2.19 10.31
CA SER A 140 -10.58 -2.59 10.93
C SER A 140 -11.18 -3.83 10.23
N GLU A 141 -11.27 -3.83 8.91
CA GLU A 141 -11.82 -4.98 8.18
C GLU A 141 -10.95 -6.24 8.30
N VAL A 142 -9.62 -6.08 8.31
CA VAL A 142 -8.69 -7.19 8.57
C VAL A 142 -8.85 -7.75 9.98
N ALA A 143 -8.97 -6.89 10.99
CA ALA A 143 -9.15 -7.30 12.38
C ALA A 143 -10.45 -8.10 12.56
N LYS A 144 -11.57 -7.62 12.01
CA LYS A 144 -12.85 -8.33 12.00
C LYS A 144 -12.76 -9.69 11.32
N GLU A 145 -12.16 -9.75 10.14
CA GLU A 145 -12.02 -11.01 9.39
C GLU A 145 -11.20 -12.03 10.19
N ILE A 146 -10.09 -11.60 10.81
CA ILE A 146 -9.26 -12.47 11.66
C ILE A 146 -10.00 -12.89 12.93
N ALA A 147 -10.79 -12.01 13.55
CA ALA A 147 -11.58 -12.34 14.73
C ALA A 147 -12.53 -13.52 14.47
N MET A 148 -13.07 -13.60 13.24
CA MET A 148 -13.96 -14.67 12.75
C MET A 148 -13.23 -15.95 12.31
N PHE A 149 -11.90 -15.99 12.28
CA PHE A 149 -11.17 -17.18 11.86
C PHE A 149 -11.34 -18.35 12.85
N PRO A 150 -11.28 -19.60 12.35
CA PRO A 150 -11.18 -20.77 13.22
C PRO A 150 -10.01 -20.62 14.18
N LEU A 151 -10.20 -21.00 15.45
CA LEU A 151 -9.28 -20.72 16.56
C LEU A 151 -7.79 -20.91 16.22
N LYS A 152 -7.43 -22.06 15.63
CA LYS A 152 -6.03 -22.40 15.30
C LYS A 152 -5.43 -21.48 14.24
N MET A 153 -6.21 -21.10 13.23
CA MET A 153 -5.78 -20.18 12.18
C MET A 153 -5.67 -18.77 12.72
N ARG A 154 -6.67 -18.32 13.48
CA ARG A 154 -6.66 -17.03 14.18
C ARG A 154 -5.42 -16.88 15.03
N GLN A 155 -5.15 -17.84 15.92
CA GLN A 155 -3.96 -17.83 16.77
C GLN A 155 -2.67 -17.78 15.96
N ALA A 156 -2.54 -18.61 14.91
CA ALA A 156 -1.34 -18.61 14.09
C ALA A 156 -1.07 -17.23 13.45
N VAL A 157 -2.10 -16.59 12.90
CA VAL A 157 -1.97 -15.26 12.29
C VAL A 157 -1.66 -14.19 13.34
N LEU A 158 -2.34 -14.21 14.50
CA LEU A 158 -2.10 -13.23 15.57
C LEU A 158 -0.69 -13.33 16.15
N ILE A 159 -0.16 -14.54 16.31
CA ILE A 159 1.23 -14.78 16.72
C ILE A 159 2.21 -14.21 15.70
N ASP A 160 2.01 -14.47 14.40
CA ASP A 160 2.87 -13.92 13.34
C ASP A 160 2.80 -12.38 13.29
N LEU A 161 1.61 -11.79 13.43
CA LEU A 161 1.44 -10.33 13.48
C LEU A 161 2.10 -9.71 14.70
N ALA A 162 1.89 -10.27 15.88
CA ALA A 162 2.48 -9.79 17.12
C ALA A 162 4.01 -9.81 17.03
N TRP A 163 4.59 -10.92 16.58
CA TRP A 163 6.04 -11.02 16.42
C TRP A 163 6.61 -10.01 15.43
N ARG A 164 5.93 -9.75 14.31
CA ARG A 164 6.34 -8.72 13.35
C ARG A 164 6.30 -7.31 13.96
N LEU A 165 5.23 -6.97 14.67
CA LEU A 165 5.12 -5.66 15.33
C LEU A 165 6.22 -5.47 16.38
N GLU A 166 6.55 -6.52 17.14
CA GLU A 166 7.66 -6.46 18.11
C GLU A 166 9.00 -6.24 17.41
N GLN A 167 9.25 -6.93 16.28
CA GLN A 167 10.47 -6.76 15.51
C GLN A 167 10.68 -5.31 15.03
N TYR A 168 9.60 -4.57 14.74
CA TYR A 168 9.65 -3.16 14.35
C TYR A 168 9.53 -2.17 15.52
N GLY A 169 9.29 -2.66 16.75
CA GLY A 169 9.13 -1.81 17.93
C GLY A 169 7.76 -1.14 18.05
N ASP A 170 6.74 -1.65 17.35
CA ASP A 170 5.41 -1.02 17.23
C ASP A 170 4.51 -1.20 18.47
N PHE A 171 5.02 -1.87 19.52
CA PHE A 171 4.35 -1.93 20.82
C PHE A 171 4.70 -0.77 21.75
N TYR A 172 5.76 -0.01 21.44
CA TYR A 172 6.21 1.09 22.28
C TYR A 172 5.53 2.40 21.89
N GLY A 173 4.81 3.01 22.83
CA GLY A 173 4.09 4.27 22.62
C GLY A 173 2.63 4.06 22.22
N ASP A 174 2.07 5.05 21.51
CA ASP A 174 0.68 5.03 21.09
C ASP A 174 0.41 3.87 20.12
N PRO A 175 -0.77 3.22 20.20
CA PRO A 175 -1.11 2.14 19.29
C PRO A 175 -1.03 2.58 17.82
N THR A 176 -0.32 1.82 17.00
CA THR A 176 -0.38 2.00 15.54
C THR A 176 -1.81 1.77 15.04
N PRO A 177 -2.21 2.31 13.87
CA PRO A 177 -3.56 2.09 13.34
C PRO A 177 -3.95 0.60 13.22
N LEU A 178 -2.99 -0.26 12.91
CA LEU A 178 -3.19 -1.71 12.90
C LEU A 178 -3.46 -2.24 14.31
N ARG A 179 -2.64 -1.88 15.29
CA ARG A 179 -2.80 -2.32 16.70
C ARG A 179 -4.11 -1.81 17.29
N GLN A 180 -4.49 -0.56 17.01
CA GLN A 180 -5.76 0.01 17.43
C GLN A 180 -6.95 -0.79 16.87
N ALA A 181 -6.92 -1.17 15.59
CA ALA A 181 -7.99 -1.95 14.99
C ALA A 181 -8.20 -3.32 15.66
N PHE A 182 -7.13 -3.99 16.12
CA PHE A 182 -7.27 -5.24 16.88
C PHE A 182 -7.79 -5.00 18.30
N LEU A 183 -7.36 -3.91 18.97
CA LEU A 183 -7.89 -3.53 20.28
C LEU A 183 -9.40 -3.25 20.23
N ASP A 184 -9.88 -2.61 19.17
CA ASP A 184 -11.30 -2.32 18.96
C ASP A 184 -12.14 -3.61 18.83
N GLU A 185 -11.54 -4.69 18.31
CA GLU A 185 -12.13 -6.04 18.27
C GLU A 185 -11.88 -6.86 19.56
N GLY A 186 -11.32 -6.24 20.59
CA GLY A 186 -11.01 -6.88 21.88
C GLY A 186 -9.83 -7.85 21.83
N ILE A 187 -8.93 -7.72 20.85
CA ILE A 187 -7.76 -8.57 20.66
C ILE A 187 -6.50 -7.80 21.07
N HIS A 188 -5.86 -8.25 22.14
CA HIS A 188 -4.57 -7.73 22.60
C HIS A 188 -3.43 -8.52 21.96
N LEU A 189 -2.75 -7.95 20.95
CA LEU A 189 -1.69 -8.63 20.22
C LEU A 189 -0.48 -8.99 21.10
N GLU A 190 -0.28 -8.25 22.19
CA GLU A 190 0.77 -8.49 23.19
C GLU A 190 0.67 -9.90 23.82
N GLU A 191 -0.55 -10.43 23.95
CA GLU A 191 -0.79 -11.76 24.54
C GLU A 191 -0.24 -12.90 23.67
N PHE A 192 0.16 -12.62 22.43
CA PHE A 192 0.60 -13.62 21.46
C PHE A 192 2.12 -13.67 21.23
N LEU A 193 2.89 -12.77 21.84
CA LEU A 193 4.34 -12.67 21.62
C LEU A 193 5.10 -13.93 22.05
N ASP A 194 4.74 -14.48 23.21
CA ASP A 194 5.44 -15.64 23.79
C ASP A 194 4.94 -17.00 23.27
N LEU A 195 4.06 -17.00 22.26
CA LEU A 195 3.41 -18.22 21.76
C LEU A 195 4.04 -18.77 20.48
N LEU A 196 5.21 -18.27 20.08
CA LEU A 196 5.88 -18.72 18.87
C LEU A 196 6.28 -20.22 18.98
N PRO A 197 5.97 -21.07 17.98
CA PRO A 197 6.33 -22.48 18.06
C PRO A 197 7.84 -22.69 18.04
N THR A 198 8.36 -23.48 18.97
CA THR A 198 9.79 -23.76 19.11
C THR A 198 10.24 -25.02 18.35
N ASP A 199 9.39 -26.03 18.22
CA ASP A 199 9.72 -27.28 17.52
C ASP A 199 9.50 -27.18 16.00
N THR A 200 10.28 -27.96 15.23
CA THR A 200 10.28 -27.93 13.76
C THR A 200 8.92 -28.29 13.15
N ALA A 201 8.20 -29.26 13.71
CA ALA A 201 6.93 -29.72 13.17
C ALA A 201 5.77 -28.77 13.48
N ALA A 202 5.78 -28.12 14.65
CA ALA A 202 4.84 -27.07 15.00
C ALA A 202 5.11 -25.79 14.20
N ARG A 203 6.37 -25.43 13.94
CA ARG A 203 6.70 -24.31 13.05
C ARG A 203 6.17 -24.53 11.63
N ALA A 204 6.37 -25.71 11.05
CA ALA A 204 5.86 -26.03 9.72
C ALA A 204 4.32 -25.89 9.65
N ARG A 205 3.60 -26.46 10.63
CA ARG A 205 2.14 -26.36 10.74
C ARG A 205 1.67 -24.91 10.93
N HIS A 206 2.38 -24.15 11.75
CA HIS A 206 2.12 -22.73 11.98
C HIS A 206 2.30 -21.92 10.70
N SER A 207 3.42 -22.05 9.99
CA SER A 207 3.65 -21.37 8.70
C SER A 207 2.57 -21.70 7.67
N SER A 208 2.12 -22.96 7.60
CA SER A 208 1.00 -23.33 6.72
C SER A 208 -0.30 -22.62 7.09
N LEU A 209 -0.62 -22.53 8.39
CA LEU A 209 -1.82 -21.83 8.88
C LEU A 209 -1.74 -20.32 8.65
N VAL A 210 -0.58 -19.70 8.88
CA VAL A 210 -0.33 -18.28 8.59
C VAL A 210 -0.51 -17.99 7.11
N SER A 211 0.11 -18.79 6.23
CA SER A 211 -0.03 -18.63 4.78
C SER A 211 -1.49 -18.75 4.32
N LEU A 212 -2.21 -19.75 4.83
CA LEU A 212 -3.63 -19.93 4.53
C LEU A 212 -4.48 -18.77 5.06
N GLY A 213 -4.17 -18.27 6.26
CA GLY A 213 -4.81 -17.11 6.86
C GLY A 213 -4.64 -15.86 6.00
N TYR A 214 -3.42 -15.52 5.59
CA TYR A 214 -3.17 -14.36 4.73
C TYR A 214 -3.82 -14.49 3.35
N LYS A 215 -3.80 -15.68 2.73
CA LYS A 215 -4.53 -15.92 1.47
C LYS A 215 -6.03 -15.67 1.63
N ARG A 216 -6.60 -16.07 2.77
CA ARG A 216 -8.01 -15.84 3.07
C ARG A 216 -8.31 -14.36 3.28
N ILE A 217 -7.48 -13.64 4.05
CA ILE A 217 -7.62 -12.19 4.23
C ILE A 217 -7.57 -11.48 2.87
N ALA A 218 -6.58 -11.80 2.03
CA ALA A 218 -6.46 -11.22 0.70
C ALA A 218 -7.70 -11.49 -0.15
N LYS A 219 -8.30 -12.68 -0.06
CA LYS A 219 -9.54 -13.00 -0.78
C LYS A 219 -10.77 -12.28 -0.21
N SER A 220 -10.92 -12.19 1.11
CA SER A 220 -12.10 -11.58 1.73
C SER A 220 -12.06 -10.05 1.64
N VAL A 221 -10.93 -9.45 2.02
CA VAL A 221 -10.77 -7.99 2.18
C VAL A 221 -10.32 -7.32 0.89
N CYS A 222 -9.44 -7.94 0.09
CA CYS A 222 -8.93 -7.33 -1.14
C CYS A 222 -9.76 -7.64 -2.40
N ILE A 223 -10.46 -8.79 -2.46
CA ILE A 223 -11.31 -9.17 -3.63
C ILE A 223 -12.80 -8.85 -3.40
N GLY A 224 -13.23 -8.65 -2.15
CA GLY A 224 -14.60 -8.21 -1.82
C GLY A 224 -15.03 -6.88 -2.48
N TYR A 225 -14.08 -6.06 -2.92
CA TYR A 225 -14.31 -4.81 -3.66
C TYR A 225 -14.88 -4.99 -5.08
N ILE A 226 -14.95 -6.22 -5.62
CA ILE A 226 -15.48 -6.47 -6.99
C ILE A 226 -16.98 -6.81 -6.98
N ARG A 227 -17.62 -7.01 -5.81
CA ARG A 227 -19.04 -7.41 -5.73
C ARG A 227 -20.02 -6.37 -5.20
N VAL A 228 -19.53 -5.17 -4.86
CA VAL A 228 -20.40 -4.02 -4.53
C VAL A 228 -19.93 -2.81 -5.34
N ALA A 229 -20.24 -2.83 -6.63
CA ALA A 229 -20.33 -1.69 -7.53
C ALA A 229 -21.34 -2.03 -8.62
#